data_AF-A0A369JIA1-F1
#
_entry.id   AF-A0A369JIA1-F1
#
_cell.length_a   1.000
_cell.length_b   1.000
_cell.length_c   1.000
_cell.angle_alpha   90.00
_cell.angle_beta   90.00
_cell.angle_gamma   90.00
#
_symmetry.space_group_name_H-M   'P 1'
#
loop_
_entity.id
_entity.type
_entity.pdbx_description
1 polymer ?
#
loop_
_entity_poly.entity_id
_entity_poly.type
_entity_poly.pdbx_seq_one_letter_code
_entity_poly.pdbx_strand_id
1 'polypeptide(L)'
;MAPFPSFGGLGVYWNWALLNPLLSLHMYFRDFGHTRSPLSSTTLVHRAFFCFEFPTSGVQEFEPNMPEYESLLWPLGMMFPFVNVRNVLRNIVGWAAPLKTRLFVVSGSKDTLMGVVLMRRMTEQYRQAFVALIRRKVLQVGLSIADVDDKDGSAAAVGFTVIEGAGHHIQNDLQWEDAASQILAFFEQL
;
A
#
# COMPACT_ATOMS: atom_id res chain seq x y z
N MET A 1 -2.12 -2.10 7.15
CA MET A 1 -1.08 -1.15 6.72
C MET A 1 -1.24 -0.99 5.22
N ALA A 2 -1.06 0.21 4.67
CA ALA A 2 -1.08 0.37 3.22
C ALA A 2 0.06 -0.44 2.55
N PRO A 3 -0.18 -1.06 1.38
CA PRO A 3 0.81 -1.90 0.72
C PRO A 3 1.98 -1.10 0.14
N PHE A 4 3.14 -1.74 0.02
CA PHE A 4 4.28 -1.15 -0.67
C PHE A 4 4.10 -1.18 -2.21
N PRO A 5 4.38 -0.11 -2.95
CA PRO A 5 4.17 -0.06 -4.41
C PRO A 5 4.94 -1.15 -5.16
N SER A 6 4.23 -1.94 -5.99
CA SER A 6 4.82 -3.02 -6.80
C SER A 6 5.92 -2.56 -7.78
N PHE A 7 5.85 -1.30 -8.21
CA PHE A 7 6.81 -0.66 -9.12
C PHE A 7 8.04 -0.07 -8.41
N GLY A 8 8.19 -0.30 -7.10
CA GLY A 8 9.34 0.13 -6.31
C GLY A 8 9.12 1.40 -5.50
N GLY A 9 10.07 1.64 -4.60
CA GLY A 9 9.97 2.58 -3.49
C GLY A 9 10.41 4.01 -3.76
N LEU A 10 10.88 4.39 -4.96
CA LEU A 10 11.44 5.74 -5.20
C LEU A 10 10.52 6.88 -4.72
N GLY A 11 9.21 6.78 -4.99
CA GLY A 11 8.23 7.77 -4.51
C GLY A 11 8.04 7.75 -2.99
N VAL A 12 8.13 6.58 -2.37
CA VAL A 12 8.06 6.40 -0.92
C VAL A 12 9.30 7.01 -0.24
N TYR A 13 10.49 6.79 -0.80
CA TYR A 13 11.74 7.38 -0.30
C TYR A 13 11.75 8.90 -0.45
N TRP A 14 11.19 9.40 -1.54
CA TRP A 14 10.97 10.83 -1.70
C TRP A 14 10.06 11.38 -0.60
N ASN A 15 8.96 10.70 -0.31
CA ASN A 15 8.07 11.07 0.78
C ASN A 15 8.75 11.03 2.15
N TRP A 16 9.59 10.02 2.42
CA TRP A 16 10.44 9.97 3.61
C TRP A 16 11.38 11.16 3.72
N ALA A 17 12.03 11.55 2.62
CA ALA A 17 12.92 12.70 2.58
C ALA A 17 12.17 14.01 2.84
N LEU A 18 10.93 14.15 2.37
CA LEU A 18 10.06 15.29 2.68
C LEU A 18 9.60 15.29 4.15
N LEU A 19 9.30 14.12 4.71
CA LEU A 19 8.87 13.97 6.09
C LEU A 19 9.96 14.40 7.08
N ASN A 20 11.19 13.99 6.82
CA ASN A 20 12.36 14.29 7.63
C ASN A 20 13.57 14.67 6.74
N PRO A 21 13.69 15.94 6.32
CA PRO A 21 14.79 16.40 5.45
C PRO A 21 16.18 16.24 6.07
N LEU A 22 16.26 16.18 7.41
CA LEU A 22 17.50 15.99 8.15
C LEU A 22 17.76 14.52 8.50
N LEU A 23 17.01 13.58 7.91
CA LEU A 23 17.11 12.16 8.23
C LEU A 23 18.55 11.64 8.13
N SER A 24 19.25 11.91 7.04
CA SER A 24 20.64 11.47 6.87
C SER A 24 21.57 12.09 7.92
N LEU A 25 21.36 13.36 8.27
CA LEU A 25 22.16 14.02 9.30
C LEU A 25 21.94 13.36 10.67
N HIS A 26 20.68 13.15 11.06
CA HIS A 26 20.34 12.49 12.32
C HIS A 26 20.86 11.05 12.35
N MET A 27 20.68 10.31 11.25
CA MET A 27 21.11 8.92 11.15
C MET A 27 22.62 8.78 11.34
N TYR A 28 23.45 9.58 10.65
CA TYR A 28 24.90 9.42 10.72
C TYR A 28 25.55 10.09 11.92
N PHE A 29 25.07 11.28 12.33
CA PHE A 29 25.77 12.08 13.34
C PHE A 29 25.14 12.03 14.74
N ARG A 30 23.84 11.78 14.86
CA ARG A 30 23.15 11.70 16.17
C ARG A 30 22.96 10.26 16.62
N ASP A 31 22.51 9.41 15.69
CA ASP A 31 22.08 8.04 15.98
C ASP A 31 23.13 6.99 15.57
N PHE A 32 24.28 7.41 15.05
CA PHE A 32 25.42 6.54 14.68
C PHE A 32 25.04 5.32 13.81
N GLY A 33 24.12 5.51 12.87
CA GLY A 33 23.66 4.50 11.93
C GLY A 33 22.59 3.55 12.49
N HIS A 34 21.97 3.88 13.62
CA HIS A 34 20.91 3.05 14.19
C HIS A 34 19.73 2.89 13.21
N THR A 35 19.23 1.66 13.04
CA THR A 35 18.21 1.39 12.02
C THR A 35 16.84 1.99 12.36
N ARG A 36 16.61 2.31 13.64
CA ARG A 36 15.45 3.08 14.13
C ARG A 36 15.54 4.59 13.87
N SER A 37 16.63 5.13 13.33
CA SER A 37 16.77 6.58 13.09
C SER A 37 15.58 7.29 12.44
N PRO A 38 14.93 6.72 11.38
CA PRO A 38 13.76 7.35 10.77
C PRO A 38 12.55 7.47 11.71
N LEU A 39 12.53 6.68 12.78
CA LEU A 39 11.43 6.50 13.73
C LEU A 39 11.93 6.64 15.19
N SER A 40 12.93 7.50 15.38
CA SER A 40 13.68 7.66 16.64
C SER A 40 12.94 8.44 17.74
N SER A 41 11.73 8.91 17.47
CA SER A 41 10.89 9.63 18.45
C SER A 41 9.42 9.41 18.15
N THR A 42 8.58 9.54 19.18
CA THR A 42 7.12 9.46 19.07
C THR A 42 6.56 10.38 18.00
N THR A 43 7.12 11.60 17.86
CA THR A 43 6.71 12.54 16.80
C THR A 43 6.99 12.01 15.39
N LEU A 44 8.13 11.36 15.19
CA LEU A 44 8.47 10.76 13.88
C LEU A 44 7.59 9.54 13.60
N VAL A 45 7.35 8.69 14.60
CA VAL A 45 6.44 7.55 14.51
C VAL A 45 5.03 8.02 14.16
N HIS A 46 4.52 9.03 14.86
CA HIS A 46 3.19 9.62 14.62
C HIS A 46 3.07 10.12 13.18
N ARG A 47 3.98 11.00 12.76
CA ARG A 47 3.94 11.60 11.41
C ARG A 47 4.11 10.60 10.26
N ALA A 48 4.86 9.52 10.50
CA ALA A 48 5.09 8.48 9.50
C ALA A 48 3.93 7.50 9.40
N PHE A 49 3.33 7.13 10.54
CA PHE A 49 2.42 5.98 10.60
C PHE A 49 0.95 6.32 10.81
N PHE A 50 0.62 7.41 11.49
CA PHE A 50 -0.74 7.70 11.93
C PHE A 50 -1.28 8.98 11.31
N CYS A 51 -2.60 9.14 11.32
CA CYS A 51 -3.22 10.42 11.01
C CYS A 51 -2.88 11.47 12.07
N PHE A 52 -2.95 12.75 11.70
CA PHE A 52 -2.60 13.84 12.60
C PHE A 52 -3.49 13.89 13.84
N GLU A 53 -4.75 13.47 13.71
CA GLU A 53 -5.75 13.44 14.78
C GLU A 53 -5.56 12.28 15.76
N PHE A 54 -4.75 11.28 15.40
CA PHE A 54 -4.48 10.15 16.29
C PHE A 54 -3.72 10.63 17.53
N PRO A 55 -4.15 10.27 18.76
CA PRO A 55 -3.58 10.81 19.98
C PRO A 55 -2.14 10.32 20.20
N THR A 56 -1.26 11.21 20.65
CA THR A 56 0.14 10.87 20.97
C THR A 56 0.26 9.76 22.02
N SER A 57 -0.67 9.70 22.98
CA SER A 57 -0.70 8.61 23.97
C SER A 57 -0.89 7.24 23.32
N GLY A 58 -1.75 7.13 22.31
CA GLY A 58 -1.92 5.90 21.54
C GLY A 58 -0.66 5.52 20.76
N VAL A 59 0.10 6.52 20.29
CA VAL A 59 1.41 6.26 19.63
C VAL A 59 2.40 5.70 20.64
N GLN A 60 2.45 6.27 21.85
CA GLN A 60 3.33 5.81 22.93
C GLN A 60 2.96 4.38 23.39
N GLU A 61 1.68 4.02 23.37
CA GLU A 61 1.22 2.65 23.62
C GLU A 61 1.61 1.69 22.48
N PHE A 62 1.67 2.19 21.24
CA PHE A 62 2.07 1.41 20.08
C PHE A 62 3.60 1.18 20.00
N GLU A 63 4.41 2.19 20.31
CA GLU A 63 5.87 2.19 20.17
C GLU A 63 6.62 0.99 20.77
N PRO A 64 6.22 0.43 21.94
CA PRO A 64 6.83 -0.77 22.51
C PRO A 64 6.66 -2.03 21.64
N ASN A 65 5.67 -2.05 20.74
CA ASN A 65 5.44 -3.16 19.82
C ASN A 65 6.29 -3.06 18.54
N MET A 66 7.00 -1.95 18.35
CA MET A 66 7.90 -1.78 17.22
C MET A 66 9.22 -2.51 17.48
N PRO A 67 9.79 -3.17 16.45
CA PRO A 67 11.11 -3.78 16.59
C PRO A 67 12.16 -2.71 16.88
N GLU A 68 13.08 -3.02 17.79
CA GLU A 68 14.18 -2.10 18.12
C GLU A 68 15.15 -1.93 16.96
N TYR A 69 15.35 -2.99 16.18
CA TYR A 69 16.19 -3.00 14.99
C TYR A 69 15.39 -3.48 13.78
N GLU A 70 15.44 -2.70 12.70
CA GLU A 70 14.88 -3.08 11.40
C GLU A 70 16.01 -3.40 10.41
N SER A 71 15.81 -4.39 9.55
CA SER A 71 16.78 -4.67 8.49
C SER A 71 16.61 -3.66 7.36
N LEU A 72 17.54 -2.72 7.22
CA LEU A 72 17.50 -1.75 6.11
C LEU A 72 17.82 -2.37 4.74
N LEU A 73 18.13 -3.67 4.68
CA LEU A 73 18.40 -4.35 3.41
C LEU A 73 17.13 -4.59 2.58
N TRP A 74 16.01 -4.96 3.22
CA TRP A 74 14.75 -5.17 2.48
C TRP A 74 14.20 -3.89 1.83
N PRO A 75 14.18 -2.70 2.47
CA PRO A 75 13.68 -1.50 1.80
C PRO A 75 14.60 -1.14 0.62
N LEU A 76 15.92 -1.24 0.79
CA LEU A 76 16.87 -1.02 -0.32
C LEU A 76 16.61 -1.97 -1.49
N GLY A 77 16.29 -3.25 -1.21
CA GLY A 77 15.90 -4.23 -2.21
C GLY A 77 14.58 -3.92 -2.94
N MET A 78 13.69 -3.13 -2.33
CA MET A 78 12.42 -2.69 -2.92
C MET A 78 12.50 -1.30 -3.58
N MET A 79 13.70 -0.74 -3.77
CA MET A 79 13.87 0.57 -4.42
C MET A 79 13.38 0.58 -5.87
N PHE A 80 13.61 -0.51 -6.59
CA PHE A 80 13.19 -0.72 -7.98
C PHE A 80 12.00 -1.70 -8.06
N PRO A 81 11.32 -1.83 -9.22
CA PRO A 81 10.27 -2.82 -9.37
C PRO A 81 10.73 -4.23 -8.97
N PHE A 82 10.04 -4.80 -7.97
CA PHE A 82 10.37 -6.11 -7.40
C PHE A 82 9.25 -7.13 -7.59
N VAL A 83 8.04 -6.67 -7.96
CA VAL A 83 6.88 -7.54 -8.20
C VAL A 83 6.65 -7.72 -9.70
N ASN A 84 6.60 -8.97 -10.14
CA ASN A 84 6.07 -9.29 -11.46
C ASN A 84 4.53 -9.34 -11.40
N VAL A 85 3.90 -8.19 -11.68
CA VAL A 85 2.44 -8.00 -11.66
C VAL A 85 1.70 -9.06 -12.48
N ARG A 86 2.24 -9.48 -13.63
CA ARG A 86 1.61 -10.51 -14.47
C ARG A 86 1.61 -11.87 -13.78
N ASN A 87 2.71 -12.22 -13.12
CA ASN A 87 2.78 -13.47 -12.37
C ASN A 87 1.80 -13.46 -11.19
N VAL A 88 1.65 -12.34 -10.48
CA VAL A 88 0.64 -12.20 -9.41
C VAL A 88 -0.76 -12.50 -9.97
N LEU A 89 -1.18 -11.77 -11.01
CA LEU A 89 -2.51 -11.94 -11.59
C LEU A 89 -2.79 -13.35 -12.12
N ARG A 90 -1.78 -14.02 -12.69
CA ARG A 90 -1.90 -15.41 -13.19
C ARG A 90 -2.10 -16.44 -12.08
N ASN A 91 -1.63 -16.16 -10.88
CA ASN A 91 -1.72 -17.08 -9.74
C ASN A 91 -2.94 -16.79 -8.85
N ILE A 92 -3.68 -15.72 -9.11
CA ILE A 92 -4.99 -15.50 -8.50
C ILE A 92 -6.00 -16.47 -9.15
N VAL A 93 -6.78 -17.15 -8.32
CA VAL A 93 -7.81 -18.11 -8.76
C VAL A 93 -9.20 -17.48 -8.79
N GLY A 94 -10.15 -18.16 -9.42
CA GLY A 94 -11.56 -17.74 -9.40
C GLY A 94 -11.89 -16.58 -10.34
N TRP A 95 -11.09 -16.39 -11.39
CA TRP A 95 -11.44 -15.52 -12.52
C TRP A 95 -12.55 -16.18 -13.34
N ALA A 96 -13.78 -15.67 -13.27
CA ALA A 96 -14.91 -16.14 -14.06
C ALA A 96 -15.92 -15.01 -14.30
N ALA A 97 -16.83 -15.23 -15.24
CA ALA A 97 -18.00 -14.38 -15.43
C ALA A 97 -19.14 -14.81 -14.45
N PRO A 98 -19.89 -13.87 -13.84
CA PRO A 98 -19.69 -12.42 -13.87
C PRO A 98 -18.41 -12.00 -13.12
N LEU A 99 -17.73 -10.97 -13.62
CA LEU A 99 -16.44 -10.54 -13.10
C LEU A 99 -16.59 -9.96 -11.70
N LYS A 100 -15.90 -10.58 -10.75
CA LYS A 100 -15.80 -10.13 -9.35
C LYS A 100 -14.41 -9.58 -9.06
N THR A 101 -14.31 -8.76 -8.01
CA THR A 101 -13.01 -8.27 -7.54
C THR A 101 -12.23 -9.41 -6.93
N ARG A 102 -10.99 -9.60 -7.38
CA ARG A 102 -10.07 -10.61 -6.83
C ARG A 102 -8.77 -10.01 -6.32
N LEU A 103 -8.49 -8.75 -6.66
CA LEU A 103 -7.39 -7.97 -6.11
C LEU A 103 -7.96 -6.65 -5.58
N PHE A 104 -7.67 -6.33 -4.33
CA PHE A 104 -8.19 -5.14 -3.68
C PHE A 104 -7.06 -4.35 -3.01
N VAL A 105 -6.94 -3.07 -3.36
CA VAL A 105 -5.93 -2.17 -2.80
C VAL A 105 -6.62 -1.18 -1.87
N VAL A 106 -6.09 -1.04 -0.65
CA VAL A 106 -6.58 -0.10 0.36
C VAL A 106 -5.48 0.93 0.65
N SER A 107 -5.86 2.21 0.75
CA SER A 107 -4.97 3.33 1.07
C SER A 107 -5.63 4.24 2.10
N GLY A 108 -4.85 4.92 2.94
CA GLY A 108 -5.36 5.98 3.83
C GLY A 108 -5.24 7.35 3.16
N SER A 109 -6.23 8.24 3.34
CA SER A 109 -6.20 9.58 2.72
C SER A 109 -5.10 10.49 3.30
N LYS A 110 -4.65 10.21 4.54
CA LYS A 110 -3.59 10.92 5.24
C LYS A 110 -2.28 10.14 5.32
N ASP A 111 -2.13 9.06 4.55
CA ASP A 111 -0.87 8.34 4.45
C ASP A 111 0.21 9.22 3.79
N THR A 112 1.22 9.57 4.58
CA THR A 112 2.33 10.43 4.13
C THR A 112 3.39 9.66 3.35
N LEU A 113 3.47 8.33 3.51
CA LEU A 113 4.51 7.48 2.92
C LEU A 113 4.00 6.79 1.66
N MET A 114 2.88 6.08 1.76
CA MET A 114 2.20 5.35 0.68
C MET A 114 0.95 6.11 0.22
N GLY A 115 1.09 7.42 -0.02
CA GLY A 115 -0.02 8.29 -0.34
C GLY A 115 -0.89 7.83 -1.51
N VAL A 116 -2.12 8.31 -1.54
CA VAL A 116 -3.20 7.92 -2.47
C VAL A 116 -2.76 7.90 -3.93
N VAL A 117 -1.90 8.83 -4.36
CA VAL A 117 -1.39 8.90 -5.74
C VAL A 117 -0.56 7.65 -6.10
N LEU A 118 0.31 7.20 -5.19
CA LEU A 118 1.13 6.00 -5.40
C LEU A 118 0.26 4.75 -5.44
N MET A 119 -0.70 4.65 -4.53
CA MET A 119 -1.61 3.51 -4.45
C MET A 119 -2.53 3.42 -5.67
N ARG A 120 -3.09 4.55 -6.10
CA ARG A 120 -3.90 4.62 -7.33
C ARG A 120 -3.09 4.21 -8.56
N ARG A 121 -1.84 4.67 -8.67
CA ARG A 121 -0.93 4.25 -9.75
C ARG A 121 -0.66 2.75 -9.71
N MET A 122 -0.45 2.18 -8.53
CA MET A 122 -0.26 0.74 -8.36
C MET A 122 -1.50 -0.03 -8.82
N THR A 123 -2.70 0.36 -8.37
CA THR A 123 -3.96 -0.25 -8.82
C THR A 123 -4.10 -0.20 -10.33
N GLU A 124 -3.82 0.95 -10.94
CA GLU A 124 -3.92 1.13 -12.38
C GLU A 124 -2.93 0.22 -13.14
N GLN A 125 -1.72 0.01 -12.60
CA GLN A 125 -0.78 -0.95 -13.15
C GLN A 125 -1.34 -2.38 -13.15
N TYR A 126 -2.02 -2.80 -12.08
CA TYR A 126 -2.67 -4.10 -12.02
C TYR A 126 -3.85 -4.20 -13.00
N ARG A 127 -4.68 -3.14 -13.12
CA ARG A 127 -5.79 -3.08 -14.09
C ARG A 127 -5.31 -3.25 -15.53
N GLN A 128 -4.30 -2.47 -15.91
CA GLN A 128 -3.71 -2.54 -17.24
C GLN A 128 -3.08 -3.90 -17.53
N ALA A 129 -2.39 -4.47 -16.55
CA ALA A 129 -1.81 -5.81 -16.69
C ALA A 129 -2.87 -6.91 -16.81
N PHE A 130 -3.99 -6.79 -16.09
CA PHE A 130 -5.13 -7.70 -16.19
C PHE A 130 -5.72 -7.68 -17.60
N VAL A 131 -6.08 -6.50 -18.12
CA VAL A 131 -6.58 -6.34 -19.49
C VAL A 131 -5.59 -6.91 -20.52
N ALA A 132 -4.29 -6.67 -20.34
CA ALA A 132 -3.26 -7.21 -21.23
C ALA A 132 -3.18 -8.75 -21.21
N LEU A 133 -3.43 -9.40 -20.06
CA LEU A 133 -3.45 -10.87 -19.96
C LEU A 133 -4.68 -11.48 -20.62
N ILE A 134 -5.85 -10.83 -20.53
CA ILE A 134 -7.07 -11.23 -21.24
C ILE A 134 -6.87 -11.10 -22.75
N ARG A 135 -6.37 -9.96 -23.22
CA ARG A 135 -6.09 -9.72 -24.66
C ARG A 135 -5.15 -10.77 -25.25
N ARG A 136 -4.19 -11.25 -24.47
CA ARG A 136 -3.23 -12.30 -24.87
C ARG A 136 -3.76 -13.72 -24.68
N LYS A 137 -5.00 -13.89 -24.22
CA LYS A 137 -5.62 -15.19 -23.88
C LYS A 137 -4.82 -16.02 -22.87
N VAL A 138 -4.03 -15.35 -22.03
CA VAL A 138 -3.27 -15.99 -20.94
C VAL A 138 -4.18 -16.27 -19.75
N LEU A 139 -5.12 -15.36 -19.49
CA LEU A 139 -6.23 -15.57 -18.55
C LEU A 139 -7.49 -15.89 -19.36
N GLN A 140 -8.12 -17.03 -19.08
CA GLN A 140 -9.39 -17.43 -19.69
C GLN A 140 -10.50 -17.18 -18.67
N VAL A 141 -11.22 -16.08 -18.86
CA VAL A 141 -12.23 -15.59 -17.88
C VAL A 141 -13.66 -15.73 -18.42
N GLY A 142 -13.81 -16.24 -19.65
CA GLY A 142 -15.12 -16.34 -20.31
C GLY A 142 -15.72 -15.00 -20.70
N LEU A 143 -14.93 -13.92 -20.66
CA LEU A 143 -15.32 -12.54 -21.00
C LEU A 143 -14.66 -12.10 -22.31
N SER A 144 -15.35 -11.24 -23.07
CA SER A 144 -14.77 -10.57 -24.22
C SER A 144 -13.85 -9.44 -23.78
N ILE A 145 -12.91 -9.01 -24.64
CA ILE A 145 -12.04 -7.86 -24.34
C ILE A 145 -12.87 -6.59 -24.10
N ALA A 146 -13.98 -6.42 -24.83
CA ALA A 146 -14.86 -5.26 -24.69
C ALA A 146 -15.46 -5.17 -23.27
N ASP A 147 -15.76 -6.30 -22.63
CA ASP A 147 -16.31 -6.35 -21.27
C ASP A 147 -15.29 -5.90 -20.21
N VAL A 148 -13.99 -5.97 -20.52
CA VAL A 148 -12.90 -5.66 -19.58
C VAL A 148 -12.20 -4.34 -19.88
N ASP A 149 -12.24 -3.89 -21.13
CA ASP A 149 -11.68 -2.59 -21.57
C ASP A 149 -12.55 -1.41 -21.17
N ASP A 150 -13.82 -1.65 -20.85
CA ASP A 150 -14.60 -0.66 -20.13
C ASP A 150 -13.93 -0.37 -18.77
N LYS A 151 -13.90 0.90 -18.38
CA LYS A 151 -13.28 1.31 -17.10
C LYS A 151 -13.87 0.54 -15.92
N ASP A 152 -15.14 0.16 -16.05
CA ASP A 152 -15.87 -0.60 -15.03
C ASP A 152 -15.44 -2.07 -14.97
N GLY A 153 -15.09 -2.71 -16.10
CA GLY A 153 -14.67 -4.12 -16.14
C GLY A 153 -13.32 -4.36 -15.47
N SER A 154 -12.31 -3.54 -15.82
CA SER A 154 -11.01 -3.61 -15.13
C SER A 154 -11.09 -3.16 -13.67
N ALA A 155 -11.96 -2.20 -13.34
CA ALA A 155 -12.25 -1.81 -11.96
C ALA A 155 -12.96 -2.91 -11.17
N ALA A 156 -13.82 -3.70 -11.82
CA ALA A 156 -14.50 -4.83 -11.21
C ALA A 156 -13.51 -5.95 -10.85
N ALA A 157 -12.49 -6.24 -11.66
CA ALA A 157 -11.46 -7.24 -11.32
C ALA A 157 -10.48 -6.77 -10.24
N VAL A 158 -10.07 -5.50 -10.31
CA VAL A 158 -9.06 -4.88 -9.45
C VAL A 158 -9.64 -3.64 -8.78
N GLY A 159 -10.04 -3.79 -7.53
CA GLY A 159 -10.66 -2.75 -6.74
C GLY A 159 -9.64 -1.86 -6.03
N PHE A 160 -10.07 -0.65 -5.72
CA PHE A 160 -9.29 0.33 -4.96
C PHE A 160 -10.22 1.17 -4.10
N THR A 161 -9.84 1.35 -2.84
CA THR A 161 -10.54 2.24 -1.92
C THR A 161 -9.57 3.11 -1.14
N VAL A 162 -10.08 4.26 -0.70
CA VAL A 162 -9.37 5.19 0.19
C VAL A 162 -10.15 5.29 1.48
N ILE A 163 -9.51 5.00 2.60
CA ILE A 163 -10.06 5.19 3.94
C ILE A 163 -9.81 6.63 4.33
N GLU A 164 -10.89 7.42 4.36
CA GLU A 164 -10.81 8.84 4.65
C GLU A 164 -10.37 9.07 6.09
N GLY A 165 -9.45 10.00 6.31
CA GLY A 165 -8.89 10.31 7.62
C GLY A 165 -7.75 9.39 8.07
N ALA A 166 -7.56 8.22 7.47
CA ALA A 166 -6.54 7.25 7.94
C ALA A 166 -5.12 7.58 7.47
N GLY A 167 -4.13 7.32 8.33
CA GLY A 167 -2.70 7.30 8.03
C GLY A 167 -2.22 5.98 7.42
N HIS A 168 -0.93 5.69 7.57
CA HIS A 168 -0.28 4.51 6.96
C HIS A 168 -0.60 3.19 7.69
N HIS A 169 -0.63 3.23 9.02
CA HIS A 169 -1.01 2.12 9.91
C HIS A 169 -2.53 2.05 10.10
N ILE A 170 -3.27 1.97 8.98
CA ILE A 170 -4.74 1.97 8.96
C ILE A 170 -5.37 1.05 10.02
N GLN A 171 -4.78 -0.14 10.26
CA GLN A 171 -5.28 -1.13 11.22
C GLN A 171 -5.18 -0.71 12.69
N ASN A 172 -4.34 0.28 13.01
CA ASN A 172 -4.12 0.81 14.35
C ASN A 172 -4.53 2.29 14.44
N ASP A 173 -5.07 2.86 13.37
CA ASP A 173 -5.47 4.27 13.30
C ASP A 173 -6.94 4.44 13.70
N LEU A 174 -7.42 5.69 13.79
CA LEU A 174 -8.79 6.00 14.20
C LEU A 174 -9.86 5.33 13.32
N GLN A 175 -9.60 5.19 12.02
CA GLN A 175 -10.56 4.66 11.04
C GLN A 175 -10.33 3.17 10.72
N TRP A 176 -9.78 2.41 11.66
CA TRP A 176 -9.54 0.98 11.47
C TRP A 176 -10.83 0.19 11.21
N GLU A 177 -11.97 0.58 11.81
CA GLU A 177 -13.27 -0.09 11.62
C GLU A 177 -13.83 0.12 10.21
N ASP A 178 -13.69 1.34 9.67
CA ASP A 178 -14.06 1.65 8.28
C ASP A 178 -13.24 0.78 7.31
N ALA A 179 -11.94 0.70 7.55
CA ALA A 179 -11.05 -0.14 6.76
C ALA A 179 -11.41 -1.64 6.87
N ALA A 180 -11.69 -2.12 8.09
CA ALA A 180 -12.09 -3.49 8.33
C ALA A 180 -13.39 -3.84 7.60
N SER A 181 -14.36 -2.92 7.59
CA SER A 181 -15.63 -3.08 6.88
C SER A 181 -15.45 -3.17 5.36
N GLN A 182 -14.55 -2.37 4.77
CA GLN A 182 -14.21 -2.46 3.34
C GLN A 182 -13.54 -3.81 3.01
N ILE A 183 -12.64 -4.28 3.87
CA ILE A 183 -11.96 -5.58 3.70
C ILE A 183 -12.96 -6.73 3.85
N LEU A 184 -13.87 -6.65 4.83
CA LEU A 184 -14.91 -7.65 5.04
C LEU A 184 -15.85 -7.74 3.83
N ALA A 185 -16.33 -6.61 3.31
CA ALA A 185 -17.16 -6.58 2.12
C ALA A 185 -16.44 -7.18 0.88
N PHE A 186 -15.13 -6.90 0.74
CA PHE A 186 -14.31 -7.55 -0.28
C PHE A 186 -14.21 -9.07 -0.07
N PHE A 187 -14.08 -9.53 1.17
CA PHE A 187 -14.00 -10.96 1.48
C PHE A 187 -15.32 -11.69 1.24
N GLU A 188 -16.44 -11.13 1.69
CA GLU A 188 -17.78 -11.72 1.57
C GLU A 188 -18.23 -11.90 0.11
N GLN A 189 -17.73 -11.06 -0.80
CA GLN A 189 -18.04 -11.23 -2.22
C GLN A 189 -17.20 -12.29 -2.93
N LEU A 190 -16.12 -12.81 -2.34
CA LEU A 190 -15.20 -13.73 -3.02
C LEU A 190 -15.89 -15.02 -3.51
#